data_AF-A0A6L8BAG8-F1
#
_entry.id   AF-A0A6L8BAG8-F1
#
_cell.length_a   1.000
_cell.length_b   1.000
_cell.length_c   1.000
_cell.angle_alpha   90.00
_cell.angle_beta   90.00
_cell.angle_gamma   90.00
#
_symmetry.space_group_name_H-M   'P 1'
#
loop_
_entity.id
_entity.type
_entity.pdbx_description
1 polymer ?
#
loop_
_entity_poly.entity_id
_entity_poly.type
_entity_poly.pdbx_seq_one_letter_code
_entity_poly.pdbx_strand_id
1 'polypeptide(L)' 'MSRLPQIPERWRKAASHGVSFLETVSCGASYNPLSPTVIQNPYKTYAQLRRYSPVHRSRILGSWVLTRYE' A
#
# COMPACT_ATOMS: atom_id res chain seq x y z
N MET A 1 4.54 25.87 2.47
CA MET A 1 3.48 25.18 3.24
C MET A 1 2.23 25.06 2.39
N SER A 2 2.10 23.99 1.61
CA SER A 2 0.97 23.80 0.68
C SER A 2 -0.09 22.92 1.34
N ARG A 3 -1.28 23.49 1.56
CA ARG A 3 -2.43 22.85 2.23
C ARG A 3 -3.01 21.76 1.33
N LEU A 4 -2.84 20.49 1.69
CA LEU A 4 -3.44 19.37 0.96
C LEU A 4 -4.99 19.48 1.02
N PRO A 5 -5.70 19.24 -0.09
CA PRO A 5 -7.15 19.28 -0.12
C PRO A 5 -7.73 18.17 0.79
N GLN A 6 -8.62 18.56 1.70
CA GLN A 6 -9.26 17.64 2.64
C GLN A 6 -10.16 16.65 1.87
N ILE A 7 -9.73 15.40 1.78
CA ILE A 7 -10.46 14.33 1.10
C ILE A 7 -11.69 13.96 1.95
N PRO A 8 -12.93 14.06 1.43
CA PRO A 8 -14.12 13.76 2.21
C PRO A 8 -14.20 12.28 2.59
N GLU A 9 -14.53 11.98 3.86
CA GLU A 9 -14.40 10.65 4.49
C GLU A 9 -15.10 9.49 3.76
N ARG A 10 -16.21 9.79 3.08
CA ARG A 10 -16.94 8.84 2.21
C ARG A 10 -16.12 8.32 1.02
N TRP A 11 -15.08 9.04 0.60
CA TRP A 11 -14.18 8.67 -0.49
C TRP A 11 -12.92 7.93 -0.03
N ARG A 12 -12.69 7.80 1.29
CA ARG A 12 -11.55 7.04 1.86
C ARG A 12 -11.55 5.57 1.41
N LYS A 13 -12.74 4.98 1.28
CA LYS A 13 -12.91 3.59 0.83
C LYS A 13 -12.80 3.43 -0.69
N ALA A 14 -13.32 4.39 -1.46
CA ALA A 14 -13.34 4.33 -2.93
C ALA A 14 -11.97 4.66 -3.57
N ALA A 15 -11.22 5.61 -3.00
CA ALA A 15 -9.88 5.94 -3.47
C ALA A 15 -8.89 4.76 -3.34
N SER A 16 -9.13 3.85 -2.39
CA SER A 16 -8.27 2.67 -2.17
C SER A 16 -8.20 1.73 -3.37
N HIS A 17 -9.26 1.61 -4.17
CA HIS A 17 -9.25 0.75 -5.36
C HIS A 17 -8.51 1.39 -6.54
N GLY A 18 -8.68 2.71 -6.75
CA GLY A 18 -8.01 3.42 -7.86
C GLY A 18 -6.51 3.62 -7.66
N VAL A 19 -6.06 3.79 -6.40
CA VAL A 19 -4.63 3.96 -6.07
C VAL A 19 -3.86 2.64 -6.15
N SER A 20 -4.53 1.50 -5.91
CA SER A 20 -3.92 0.18 -5.98
C SER A 20 -3.42 -0.16 -7.41
N PHE A 21 -4.07 0.36 -8.45
CA PHE A 21 -3.70 0.08 -9.84
C PHE A 21 -2.36 0.73 -10.26
N LEU A 22 -1.99 1.88 -9.69
CA LEU A 22 -0.76 2.60 -10.05
C LEU A 22 0.49 2.12 -9.27
N GLU A 23 0.34 1.42 -8.15
CA GLU A 23 1.49 0.84 -7.43
C GLU A 23 2.08 -0.38 -8.18
N THR A 24 1.24 -1.15 -8.86
CA THR A 24 1.64 -2.34 -9.63
C THR A 24 2.67 -2.00 -10.72
N VAL A 25 2.56 -0.82 -11.34
CA VAL A 25 3.34 -0.44 -12.53
C VAL A 25 4.80 -0.08 -12.22
N SER A 26 5.15 0.29 -10.98
CA SER A 26 6.54 0.64 -10.63
C SER A 26 7.23 -0.33 -9.68
N CYS A 27 6.52 -1.23 -8.99
CA CYS A 27 7.14 -2.06 -7.95
C CYS A 27 6.67 -3.53 -7.88
N GLY A 28 5.79 -3.95 -8.78
CA GLY A 28 5.38 -5.36 -8.92
C GLY A 28 4.45 -5.90 -7.82
N ALA A 29 4.10 -5.10 -6.82
CA ALA A 29 3.06 -5.44 -5.82
C ALA A 29 2.41 -4.17 -5.29
N SER A 30 1.07 -4.07 -5.37
CA SER A 30 0.33 -3.07 -4.60
C SER A 30 0.14 -3.58 -3.18
N TYR A 31 0.59 -2.81 -2.19
CA TYR A 31 0.46 -3.17 -0.78
C TYR A 31 -0.56 -2.25 -0.11
N ASN A 32 -1.78 -2.75 0.05
CA ASN A 32 -2.82 -2.07 0.81
C ASN A 32 -3.02 -2.74 2.19
N PRO A 33 -2.45 -2.16 3.27
CA PRO A 33 -2.61 -2.70 4.63
C PRO A 33 -4.05 -2.64 5.15
N LEU A 34 -4.91 -1.81 4.53
CA LEU A 34 -6.32 -1.66 4.90
C LEU A 34 -7.23 -2.58 4.08
N SER A 35 -6.68 -3.39 3.18
CA SER A 35 -7.48 -4.34 2.41
C SER A 35 -8.02 -5.46 3.32
N PRO A 36 -9.27 -5.92 3.14
CA PRO A 36 -9.82 -7.01 3.93
C PRO A 36 -8.97 -8.28 3.89
N THR A 37 -8.35 -8.57 2.73
CA THR A 37 -7.45 -9.71 2.53
C THR A 37 -6.21 -9.62 3.42
N VAL A 38 -5.58 -8.43 3.50
CA VAL A 38 -4.39 -8.21 4.34
C VAL A 38 -4.78 -8.21 5.82
N ILE A 39 -5.93 -7.64 6.18
CA ILE A 39 -6.43 -7.65 7.56
C ILE A 39 -6.70 -9.09 8.03
N GLN A 40 -7.29 -9.93 7.18
CA GLN A 40 -7.63 -11.31 7.52
C GLN A 40 -6.39 -12.22 7.59
N ASN A 41 -5.43 -12.07 6.68
CA ASN A 41 -4.19 -12.84 6.70
C ASN A 41 -3.01 -12.03 6.12
N PRO A 42 -2.33 -11.22 6.96
CA PRO A 42 -1.28 -10.33 6.48
C PRO A 42 -0.01 -11.07 6.07
N TYR A 43 0.24 -12.26 6.64
CA TYR A 43 1.50 -12.99 6.45
C TYR A 43 1.70 -13.49 5.02
N LYS A 44 0.62 -13.82 4.29
CA LYS A 44 0.72 -14.17 2.86
C LYS A 44 1.25 -13.00 2.04
N THR A 45 0.71 -11.81 2.28
CA THR A 45 1.14 -10.58 1.59
C THR A 45 2.57 -10.22 1.98
N TYR A 46 2.94 -10.33 3.26
CA TYR A 46 4.32 -10.09 3.70
C TYR A 46 5.32 -11.05 3.05
N ALA A 47 4.96 -12.34 2.92
CA ALA A 47 5.81 -13.32 2.24
C ALA A 47 6.06 -12.95 0.76
N GLN A 48 5.03 -12.48 0.06
CA GLN A 48 5.16 -12.00 -1.31
C GLN A 48 6.03 -10.74 -1.39
N LEU A 49 5.81 -9.76 -0.50
CA LEU A 49 6.60 -8.54 -0.46
C LEU A 49 8.07 -8.82 -0.18
N ARG A 50 8.40 -9.67 0.80
CA ARG A 50 9.80 -10.05 1.09
C ARG A 50 10.53 -10.68 -0.09
N ARG A 51 9.79 -11.41 -0.93
CA ARG A 51 10.32 -12.12 -2.10
C ARG A 51 10.51 -11.19 -3.30
N TYR A 52 9.52 -10.35 -3.61
CA TYR A 52 9.47 -9.61 -4.87
C TYR A 52 9.73 -8.10 -4.73
N SER A 53 9.46 -7.51 -3.56
CA SER A 53 9.58 -6.07 -3.32
C SER A 53 9.93 -5.75 -1.86
N PRO A 54 11.12 -6.17 -1.39
CA PRO A 54 11.47 -6.16 0.03
C PRO A 54 11.59 -4.76 0.62
N VAL A 55 11.93 -3.76 -0.21
CA VAL A 55 11.97 -2.34 0.09
C VAL A 55 11.24 -1.60 -1.02
N HIS A 56 10.19 -0.86 -0.70
CA HIS A 56 9.44 -0.09 -1.68
C HIS A 56 8.79 1.16 -1.09
N ARG A 57 8.49 2.12 -1.95
CA ARG A 57 7.76 3.34 -1.58
C ARG A 57 6.26 3.07 -1.67
N SER A 58 5.57 3.04 -0.53
CA SER A 58 4.11 2.94 -0.51
C SER A 58 3.49 4.31 -0.75
N ARG A 59 2.55 4.38 -1.70
CA ARG A 59 1.77 5.61 -1.93
C ARG A 59 0.63 5.72 -0.92
N ILE A 60 0.04 4.59 -0.54
CA ILE A 60 -1.04 4.52 0.46
C ILE A 60 -0.56 5.02 1.82
N LEU A 61 0.62 4.59 2.26
CA LEU A 61 1.19 5.02 3.54
C LEU A 61 2.00 6.32 3.45
N GLY A 62 2.35 6.76 2.23
CA GLY A 62 3.26 7.89 2.06
C GLY A 62 4.61 7.66 2.74
N SER A 63 5.03 6.41 2.93
CA SER A 63 6.23 6.00 3.65
C SER A 63 7.02 4.95 2.84
N TRP A 64 8.30 4.77 3.18
CA TRP A 64 9.04 3.59 2.73
C TRP A 64 8.64 2.40 3.58
N VAL A 65 8.41 1.26 2.94
CA VAL A 65 8.05 0.00 3.59
C VAL A 65 9.24 -0.94 3.47
N LEU A 66 9.73 -1.42 4.61
CA LEU A 66 10.77 -2.42 4.72
C LEU A 66 10.14 -3.70 5.26
N THR A 67 10.43 -4.83 4.60
CA THR A 67 9.84 -6.12 4.98
C THR A 67 10.87 -7.18 5.36
N ARG A 68 12.17 -6.93 5.15
CA ARG A 68 13.28 -7.76 5.62
C ARG A 68 13.85 -7.19 6.92
N TYR A 69 14.44 -8.06 7.73
CA TYR A 69 15.01 -7.72 9.04
C TYR A 69 16.51 -7.39 9.01
N GLU A 70 17.19 -7.72 7.90
CA GLU A 70 18.62 -7.48 7.69
C GLU A 70 19.00 -6.00 7.90
#